data_AF-A0A936QDP0-F1
#
_entry.id   AF-A0A936QDP0-F1
#
_cell.length_a   1.000
_cell.length_b   1.000
_cell.length_c   1.000
_cell.angle_alpha   90.00
_cell.angle_beta   90.00
_cell.angle_gamma   90.00
#
_symmetry.space_group_name_H-M   'P 1'
#
loop_
_entity.id
_entity.type
_entity.pdbx_description
1 polymer ?
#
loop_
_entity_poly.entity_id
_entity_poly.type
_entity_poly.pdbx_seq_one_letter_code
_entity_poly.pdbx_strand_id
1 'polypeptide(L)'
;MQSPAIAQYTQPHQFEPLLPQTGLDALRERSRAVIEQSLRLTAAAHPDTLASLRELVREMNSYYSNRIEGQSTHPHNIGRALRHDFSDKPDVARLQRVALAHIDAERALESDVGGSATPLSSAFIQQAHHALYSRLNEAGRFTADGEVISPGQWRTRQVAVGRHEPPPPEALAAFLDRFDEVYTPPHRLEDQLIVAAAAHQRMAWIHPFIDGNGRACRLQTHCALWPLSGGLWSVSRGLARRRDEYYERLDAADAPRQGDLDGRGNLSEKELRRWCEWFVGICEDQVSFMTRMFHLDGMKTRIQALISFRAAHDKRIRPEAALPLYHLFLAGPTARGEFLQMTGLGERTARTLLSNLIEAGLVTSTGHVAPVRFAFPLDALQFLLPELYPEAATREARSPDSVQYHGHAARWRRGFLGGKARRALSIPPQARIASDGSSRVPRRVSRNAY
;
A
#
# COMPACT_ATOMS: atom_id res chain seq x y z
N MET A 1 30.38 -15.46 28.82
CA MET A 1 29.53 -15.90 27.71
C MET A 1 29.79 -14.98 26.54
N GLN A 2 30.42 -15.49 25.47
CA GLN A 2 30.51 -14.76 24.21
C GLN A 2 29.08 -14.54 23.72
N SER A 3 28.73 -13.32 23.30
CA SER A 3 27.49 -13.11 22.54
C SER A 3 27.51 -14.09 21.36
N PRO A 4 26.40 -14.82 21.09
CA PRO A 4 26.36 -15.69 19.92
C PRO A 4 26.73 -14.85 18.69
N ALA A 5 27.68 -15.35 17.90
CA ALA A 5 28.08 -14.71 16.66
C ALA A 5 26.83 -14.59 15.78
N ILE A 6 26.43 -13.37 15.49
CA ILE A 6 25.30 -13.14 14.60
C ILE A 6 25.72 -13.66 13.22
N ALA A 7 24.93 -14.58 12.65
CA ALA A 7 25.21 -15.13 11.34
C ALA A 7 25.18 -13.99 10.31
N GLN A 8 26.33 -13.69 9.70
CA GLN A 8 26.38 -12.73 8.61
C GLN A 8 26.07 -13.45 7.29
N TYR A 9 25.02 -13.01 6.61
CA TYR A 9 24.64 -13.54 5.30
C TYR A 9 25.51 -12.93 4.19
N THR A 10 26.70 -13.48 3.97
CA THR A 10 27.70 -12.97 3.00
C THR A 10 27.69 -13.67 1.65
N GLN A 11 26.92 -14.75 1.49
CA GLN A 11 26.93 -15.60 0.31
C GLN A 11 25.50 -15.92 -0.17
N PRO A 12 25.19 -15.81 -1.48
CA PRO A 12 23.83 -15.98 -1.97
C PRO A 12 23.18 -17.34 -1.65
N HIS A 13 23.91 -18.45 -1.56
CA HIS A 13 23.29 -19.74 -1.18
C HIS A 13 22.63 -19.73 0.23
N GLN A 14 22.84 -18.70 1.04
CA GLN A 14 22.29 -18.57 2.39
C GLN A 14 20.82 -18.15 2.45
N PHE A 15 20.23 -17.60 1.37
CA PHE A 15 18.79 -17.32 1.30
C PHE A 15 17.99 -18.33 0.46
N GLU A 16 18.63 -19.43 0.07
CA GLU A 16 17.96 -20.51 -0.65
C GLU A 16 17.10 -21.36 0.31
N PRO A 17 15.96 -21.91 -0.15
CA PRO A 17 15.48 -21.90 -1.53
C PRO A 17 14.81 -20.58 -1.92
N LEU A 18 14.90 -20.20 -3.18
CA LEU A 18 14.25 -19.00 -3.74
C LEU A 18 12.84 -19.29 -4.29
N LEU A 19 12.53 -20.55 -4.59
CA LEU A 19 11.20 -20.99 -4.99
C LEU A 19 10.87 -22.29 -4.24
N PRO A 20 9.59 -22.52 -3.87
CA PRO A 20 9.18 -23.84 -3.42
C PRO A 20 9.38 -24.86 -4.55
N GLN A 21 9.87 -26.06 -4.22
CA GLN A 21 10.12 -27.12 -5.21
C GLN A 21 9.05 -28.22 -5.15
N THR A 22 8.39 -28.35 -4.01
CA THR A 22 7.41 -29.39 -3.72
C THR A 22 6.01 -28.82 -3.48
N GLY A 23 4.95 -29.59 -3.72
CA GLY A 23 3.56 -29.16 -3.49
C GLY A 23 3.04 -28.13 -4.50
N LEU A 24 3.69 -28.00 -5.67
CA LEU A 24 3.36 -26.99 -6.67
C LEU A 24 2.01 -27.22 -7.35
N ASP A 25 1.54 -28.46 -7.47
CA ASP A 25 0.31 -28.74 -8.22
C ASP A 25 -0.94 -28.17 -7.52
N ALA A 26 -1.03 -28.29 -6.20
CA ALA A 26 -2.10 -27.68 -5.42
C ALA A 26 -2.06 -26.15 -5.47
N LEU A 27 -0.85 -25.57 -5.44
CA LEU A 27 -0.65 -24.13 -5.60
C LEU A 27 -1.08 -23.65 -6.99
N ARG A 28 -0.68 -24.36 -8.05
CA ARG A 28 -1.07 -24.05 -9.43
C ARG A 28 -2.57 -24.12 -9.62
N GLU A 29 -3.23 -25.13 -9.05
CA GLU A 29 -4.68 -25.26 -9.12
C GLU A 29 -5.38 -24.06 -8.47
N ARG A 30 -4.92 -23.64 -7.29
CA ARG A 30 -5.44 -22.43 -6.65
C ARG A 30 -5.14 -21.17 -7.47
N SER A 31 -3.94 -21.06 -8.04
CA SER A 31 -3.58 -19.95 -8.93
C SER A 31 -4.51 -19.85 -10.14
N ARG A 32 -4.93 -20.98 -10.76
CA ARG A 32 -5.88 -20.97 -11.89
C ARG A 32 -7.18 -20.27 -11.51
N ALA A 33 -7.74 -20.58 -10.35
CA ALA A 33 -8.99 -19.96 -9.89
C ALA A 33 -8.85 -18.44 -9.72
N VAL A 34 -7.72 -17.98 -9.16
CA VAL A 34 -7.42 -16.55 -9.03
C VAL A 34 -7.28 -15.88 -10.40
N ILE A 35 -6.58 -16.52 -11.34
CA ILE A 35 -6.39 -16.03 -12.71
C ILE A 35 -7.75 -15.91 -13.42
N GLU A 36 -8.60 -16.93 -13.36
CA GLU A 36 -9.92 -16.92 -13.99
C GLU A 36 -10.81 -15.79 -13.45
N GLN A 37 -10.86 -15.63 -12.12
CA GLN A 37 -11.62 -14.54 -11.48
C GLN A 37 -11.05 -13.17 -11.86
N SER A 38 -9.72 -13.05 -11.93
CA SER A 38 -9.04 -11.81 -12.31
C SER A 38 -9.36 -11.43 -13.75
N LEU A 39 -9.23 -12.38 -14.68
CA LEU A 39 -9.54 -12.16 -16.09
C LEU A 39 -11.00 -11.75 -16.29
N ARG A 40 -11.95 -12.43 -15.62
CA ARG A 40 -13.37 -12.04 -15.64
C ARG A 40 -13.57 -10.61 -15.17
N LEU A 41 -12.97 -10.23 -14.04
CA LEU A 41 -13.09 -8.88 -13.51
C LEU A 41 -12.48 -7.82 -14.45
N THR A 42 -11.31 -8.09 -15.02
CA THR A 42 -10.64 -7.18 -15.97
C THR A 42 -11.32 -7.11 -17.34
N ALA A 43 -12.26 -8.02 -17.63
CA ALA A 43 -13.04 -8.03 -18.86
C ALA A 43 -14.50 -7.57 -18.66
N ALA A 44 -14.90 -7.20 -17.45
CA ALA A 44 -16.28 -6.93 -17.09
C ALA A 44 -16.83 -5.56 -17.58
N ALA A 45 -15.96 -4.66 -18.03
CA ALA A 45 -16.36 -3.36 -18.59
C ALA A 45 -15.32 -2.84 -19.59
N HIS A 46 -15.65 -1.76 -20.31
CA HIS A 46 -14.72 -1.12 -21.23
C HIS A 46 -13.42 -0.67 -20.52
N PRO A 47 -12.23 -0.78 -21.14
CA PRO A 47 -10.95 -0.42 -20.52
C PRO A 47 -10.90 0.99 -19.89
N ASP A 48 -11.57 1.97 -20.49
CA ASP A 48 -11.64 3.33 -19.93
C ASP A 48 -12.48 3.44 -18.64
N THR A 49 -13.54 2.63 -18.55
CA THR A 49 -14.34 2.49 -17.32
C THR A 49 -13.49 1.84 -16.23
N LEU A 50 -12.77 0.78 -16.59
CA LEU A 50 -11.85 0.10 -15.67
C LEU A 50 -10.71 1.01 -15.22
N ALA A 51 -10.18 1.86 -16.11
CA ALA A 51 -9.18 2.88 -15.75
C ALA A 51 -9.73 3.89 -14.74
N SER A 52 -11.01 4.27 -14.86
CA SER A 52 -11.68 5.15 -13.89
C SER A 52 -11.89 4.47 -12.54
N LEU A 53 -12.28 3.19 -12.53
CA LEU A 53 -12.37 2.39 -11.30
C LEU A 53 -11.00 2.23 -10.62
N ARG A 54 -9.95 2.06 -11.42
CA ARG A 54 -8.57 1.94 -10.92
C ARG A 54 -8.15 3.15 -10.11
N GLU A 55 -8.52 4.38 -10.50
CA GLU A 55 -8.23 5.58 -9.70
C GLU A 55 -8.78 5.46 -8.27
N LEU A 56 -9.99 4.93 -8.11
CA LEU A 56 -10.57 4.69 -6.77
C LEU A 56 -9.80 3.60 -6.01
N VAL A 57 -9.39 2.52 -6.70
CA VAL A 57 -8.61 1.44 -6.09
C VAL A 57 -7.24 1.92 -5.61
N ARG A 58 -6.59 2.85 -6.32
CA ARG A 58 -5.29 3.42 -5.90
C ARG A 58 -5.36 4.13 -4.55
N GLU A 59 -6.45 4.85 -4.28
CA GLU A 59 -6.69 5.46 -2.97
C GLU A 59 -6.72 4.40 -1.86
N MET A 60 -7.43 3.30 -2.11
CA MET A 60 -7.52 2.17 -1.20
C MET A 60 -6.16 1.47 -1.02
N ASN A 61 -5.41 1.25 -2.10
CA ASN A 61 -4.08 0.63 -2.06
C ASN A 61 -3.10 1.46 -1.24
N SER A 62 -3.08 2.78 -1.46
CA SER A 62 -2.28 3.73 -0.68
C SER A 62 -2.65 3.70 0.80
N TYR A 63 -3.95 3.67 1.13
CA TYR A 63 -4.40 3.56 2.51
C TYR A 63 -3.87 2.30 3.19
N TYR A 64 -4.06 1.12 2.58
CA TYR A 64 -3.67 -0.16 3.20
C TYR A 64 -2.16 -0.38 3.23
N SER A 65 -1.45 0.00 2.17
CA SER A 65 0.01 -0.08 2.13
C SER A 65 0.64 0.77 3.23
N ASN A 66 0.16 2.00 3.42
CA ASN A 66 0.66 2.88 4.48
C ASN A 66 0.19 2.43 5.88
N ARG A 67 -0.96 1.78 5.99
CA ARG A 67 -1.48 1.25 7.27
C ARG A 67 -0.61 0.14 7.85
N ILE A 68 -0.01 -0.70 7.01
CA ILE A 68 0.95 -1.74 7.43
C ILE A 68 2.11 -1.10 8.20
N GLU A 69 2.64 0.01 7.69
CA GLU A 69 3.75 0.76 8.31
C GLU A 69 3.31 1.69 9.47
N GLY A 70 2.02 1.69 9.84
CA GLY A 70 1.48 2.60 10.86
C GLY A 70 1.38 4.07 10.42
N GLN A 71 1.45 4.34 9.11
CA GLN A 71 1.48 5.69 8.54
C GLN A 71 0.28 5.99 7.62
N SER A 72 -0.92 5.50 7.94
CA SER A 72 -2.13 5.77 7.14
C SER A 72 -2.88 7.05 7.56
N THR A 73 -3.55 7.68 6.59
CA THR A 73 -4.53 8.74 6.83
C THR A 73 -5.94 8.24 6.47
N HIS A 74 -6.98 8.88 7.01
CA HIS A 74 -8.36 8.49 6.70
C HIS A 74 -8.67 8.66 5.20
N PRO A 75 -9.46 7.79 4.55
CA PRO A 75 -9.82 7.93 3.13
C PRO A 75 -10.34 9.32 2.77
N HIS A 76 -11.17 9.93 3.63
CA HIS A 76 -11.60 11.32 3.48
C HIS A 76 -10.43 12.31 3.31
N ASN A 77 -9.36 12.17 4.10
CA ASN A 77 -8.19 13.03 4.01
C ASN A 77 -7.36 12.75 2.74
N ILE A 78 -7.35 11.52 2.24
CA ILE A 78 -6.76 11.19 0.93
C ILE A 78 -7.52 11.92 -0.17
N GLY A 79 -8.86 11.84 -0.16
CA GLY A 79 -9.72 12.54 -1.10
C GLY A 79 -9.52 14.07 -1.07
N ARG A 80 -9.34 14.66 0.12
CA ARG A 80 -8.97 16.09 0.25
C ARG A 80 -7.60 16.37 -0.38
N ALA A 81 -6.60 15.55 -0.07
CA ALA A 81 -5.25 15.71 -0.58
C ALA A 81 -5.18 15.65 -2.11
N LEU A 82 -5.99 14.78 -2.74
CA LEU A 82 -6.09 14.67 -4.21
C LEU A 82 -6.59 15.96 -4.88
N ARG A 83 -7.28 16.84 -4.13
CA ARG A 83 -7.71 18.18 -4.58
C ARG A 83 -6.76 19.28 -4.12
N HIS A 84 -5.55 18.92 -3.70
CA HIS A 84 -4.57 19.84 -3.08
C HIS A 84 -5.07 20.56 -1.83
N ASP A 85 -6.07 19.99 -1.15
CA ASP A 85 -6.60 20.48 0.12
C ASP A 85 -5.95 19.71 1.29
N PHE A 86 -4.88 20.29 1.83
CA PHE A 86 -4.13 19.73 2.95
C PHE A 86 -4.66 20.27 4.29
N SER A 87 -4.58 19.44 5.34
CA SER A 87 -4.94 19.87 6.69
C SER A 87 -3.92 20.87 7.25
N ASP A 88 -4.40 21.84 8.04
CA ASP A 88 -3.54 22.73 8.82
C ASP A 88 -2.77 22.01 9.94
N LYS A 89 -3.20 20.80 10.32
CA LYS A 89 -2.51 19.98 11.32
C LYS A 89 -1.29 19.31 10.67
N PRO A 90 -0.05 19.61 11.10
CA PRO A 90 1.17 19.17 10.41
C PRO A 90 1.27 17.65 10.22
N ASP A 91 0.87 16.86 11.23
CA ASP A 91 0.92 15.40 11.15
C ASP A 91 -0.08 14.83 10.14
N VAL A 92 -1.29 15.39 10.08
CA VAL A 92 -2.31 14.97 9.10
C VAL A 92 -1.85 15.32 7.69
N ALA A 93 -1.31 16.54 7.50
CA ALA A 93 -0.75 16.97 6.22
C ALA A 93 0.43 16.10 5.77
N ARG A 94 1.27 15.65 6.71
CA ARG A 94 2.37 14.73 6.44
C ARG A 94 1.84 13.38 5.93
N LEU A 95 0.85 12.81 6.60
CA LEU A 95 0.24 11.54 6.18
C LEU A 95 -0.51 11.67 4.84
N GLN A 96 -1.14 12.83 4.57
CA GLN A 96 -1.72 13.15 3.27
C GLN A 96 -0.66 13.17 2.16
N ARG A 97 0.50 13.81 2.39
CA ARG A 97 1.61 13.81 1.43
C ARG A 97 2.16 12.41 1.16
N VAL A 98 2.28 11.56 2.19
CA VAL A 98 2.68 10.16 2.02
C VAL A 98 1.65 9.38 1.20
N ALA A 99 0.35 9.60 1.45
CA ALA A 99 -0.70 8.96 0.68
C ALA A 99 -0.67 9.35 -0.80
N LEU A 100 -0.51 10.64 -1.11
CA LEU A 100 -0.38 11.13 -2.48
C LEU A 100 0.88 10.62 -3.17
N ALA A 101 2.03 10.68 -2.48
CA ALA A 101 3.29 10.16 -3.01
C ALA A 101 3.18 8.68 -3.41
N HIS A 102 2.47 7.88 -2.61
CA HIS A 102 2.19 6.49 -2.94
C HIS A 102 1.26 6.35 -4.16
N ILE A 103 0.15 7.09 -4.22
CA ILE A 103 -0.79 7.04 -5.36
C ILE A 103 -0.08 7.42 -6.66
N ASP A 104 0.74 8.47 -6.63
CA ASP A 104 1.44 8.96 -7.81
C ASP A 104 2.63 8.07 -8.20
N ALA A 105 3.26 7.40 -7.23
CA ALA A 105 4.25 6.37 -7.51
C ALA A 105 3.61 5.14 -8.15
N GLU A 106 2.49 4.66 -7.60
CA GLU A 106 1.71 3.55 -8.15
C GLU A 106 1.30 3.84 -9.60
N ARG A 107 0.71 5.02 -9.88
CA ARG A 107 0.32 5.43 -11.24
C ARG A 107 1.49 5.46 -12.23
N ALA A 108 2.66 5.95 -11.79
CA ALA A 108 3.85 5.98 -12.65
C ALA A 108 4.38 4.57 -12.94
N LEU A 109 4.51 3.75 -11.91
CA LEU A 109 5.04 2.38 -12.05
C LEU A 109 4.13 1.48 -12.88
N GLU A 110 2.80 1.65 -12.79
CA GLU A 110 1.84 0.94 -13.65
C GLU A 110 2.03 1.26 -15.14
N SER A 111 2.39 2.51 -15.45
CA SER A 111 2.63 2.95 -16.83
C SER A 111 3.95 2.37 -17.38
N ASP A 112 4.87 2.03 -16.48
CA ASP A 112 6.16 1.42 -16.79
C ASP A 112 6.11 -0.12 -16.77
N VAL A 113 4.95 -0.75 -16.51
CA VAL A 113 4.82 -2.21 -16.61
C VAL A 113 5.02 -2.62 -18.08
N GLY A 114 6.09 -3.36 -18.34
CA GLY A 114 6.53 -3.70 -19.71
C GLY A 114 7.63 -2.78 -20.26
N GLY A 115 8.11 -1.84 -19.45
CA GLY A 115 9.31 -1.05 -19.71
C GLY A 115 10.62 -1.86 -19.57
N SER A 116 11.73 -1.16 -19.35
CA SER A 116 13.06 -1.77 -19.35
C SER A 116 13.33 -2.70 -18.16
N ALA A 117 12.79 -2.38 -16.98
CA ALA A 117 12.94 -3.20 -15.78
C ALA A 117 11.72 -4.13 -15.63
N THR A 118 11.95 -5.44 -15.49
CA THR A 118 10.87 -6.38 -15.20
C THR A 118 10.36 -6.12 -13.79
N PRO A 119 9.03 -6.18 -13.52
CA PRO A 119 8.50 -5.89 -12.19
C PRO A 119 9.12 -6.70 -11.05
N LEU A 120 9.60 -7.92 -11.33
CA LEU A 120 10.22 -8.79 -10.35
C LEU A 120 11.75 -8.63 -10.23
N SER A 121 12.35 -7.60 -10.82
CA SER A 121 13.79 -7.35 -10.74
C SER A 121 14.19 -6.42 -9.58
N SER A 122 15.46 -6.47 -9.20
CA SER A 122 16.13 -5.55 -8.27
C SER A 122 16.09 -4.11 -8.81
N ALA A 123 16.25 -3.93 -10.11
CA ALA A 123 16.12 -2.61 -10.76
C ALA A 123 14.72 -2.02 -10.56
N PHE A 124 13.66 -2.84 -10.65
CA PHE A 124 12.29 -2.36 -10.46
C PHE A 124 12.00 -1.98 -9.02
N ILE A 125 12.49 -2.72 -8.02
CA ILE A 125 12.31 -2.27 -6.62
C ILE A 125 13.09 -0.96 -6.36
N GLN A 126 14.25 -0.76 -7.00
CA GLN A 126 14.96 0.53 -6.97
C GLN A 126 14.09 1.66 -7.51
N GLN A 127 13.47 1.42 -8.68
CA GLN A 127 12.56 2.34 -9.33
C GLN A 127 11.32 2.62 -8.47
N ALA A 128 10.75 1.60 -7.83
CA ALA A 128 9.60 1.75 -6.94
C ALA A 128 9.94 2.59 -5.70
N HIS A 129 11.10 2.34 -5.08
CA HIS A 129 11.60 3.13 -3.95
C HIS A 129 11.87 4.58 -4.37
N HIS A 130 12.52 4.78 -5.52
CA HIS A 130 12.76 6.11 -6.08
C HIS A 130 11.45 6.85 -6.37
N ALA A 131 10.49 6.20 -7.04
CA ALA A 131 9.20 6.77 -7.40
C ALA A 131 8.46 7.27 -6.15
N LEU A 132 8.45 6.49 -5.07
CA LEU A 132 7.81 6.90 -3.82
C LEU A 132 8.52 8.08 -3.15
N TYR A 133 9.82 7.95 -2.86
CA TYR A 133 10.50 8.90 -1.98
C TYR A 133 10.94 10.19 -2.69
N SER A 134 11.11 10.19 -4.01
CA SER A 134 11.41 11.42 -4.77
C SER A 134 10.27 12.45 -4.72
N ARG A 135 9.03 11.99 -4.45
CA ARG A 135 7.83 12.83 -4.32
C ARG A 135 7.65 13.44 -2.93
N LEU A 136 8.39 12.95 -1.94
CA LEU A 136 8.35 13.48 -0.58
C LEU A 136 9.36 14.61 -0.44
N ASN A 137 9.00 15.67 0.28
CA ASN A 137 9.94 16.71 0.66
C ASN A 137 10.94 16.19 1.71
N GLU A 138 11.96 16.98 2.04
CA GLU A 138 13.02 16.58 2.97
C GLU A 138 12.47 16.11 4.33
N ALA A 139 11.48 16.82 4.89
CA ALA A 139 10.80 16.43 6.14
C ALA A 139 10.05 15.08 6.06
N GLY A 140 9.69 14.62 4.86
CA GLY A 140 9.08 13.31 4.61
C GLY A 140 10.08 12.19 4.32
N ARG A 141 11.38 12.50 4.24
CA ARG A 141 12.47 11.56 3.92
C ARG A 141 13.39 11.33 5.11
N PHE A 142 12.79 11.17 6.29
CA PHE A 142 13.54 10.77 7.49
C PHE A 142 13.00 9.45 8.04
N THR A 143 13.92 8.57 8.44
CA THR A 143 13.59 7.38 9.24
C THR A 143 13.17 7.79 10.65
N ALA A 144 12.63 6.86 11.42
CA ALA A 144 12.34 7.08 12.84
C ALA A 144 13.59 7.45 13.67
N ASP A 145 14.77 7.03 13.21
CA ASP A 145 16.06 7.31 13.86
C ASP A 145 16.72 8.61 13.35
N GLY A 146 16.02 9.38 12.51
CA GLY A 146 16.49 10.68 12.03
C GLY A 146 17.47 10.60 10.85
N GLU A 147 17.55 9.46 10.17
CA GLU A 147 18.39 9.33 8.98
C GLU A 147 17.66 9.70 7.71
N VAL A 148 18.40 10.28 6.77
CA VAL A 148 17.84 10.66 5.47
C VAL A 148 17.59 9.42 4.62
N ILE A 149 16.36 9.32 4.10
CA ILE A 149 15.97 8.32 3.11
C ILE A 149 16.29 8.87 1.73
N SER A 150 17.36 8.38 1.12
CA SER A 150 17.73 8.71 -0.26
C SER A 150 16.92 7.88 -1.26
N PRO A 151 16.11 8.51 -2.14
CA PRO A 151 15.30 7.78 -3.11
C PRO A 151 16.14 6.86 -4.01
N GLY A 152 15.73 5.60 -4.13
CA GLY A 152 16.43 4.57 -4.91
C GLY A 152 17.83 4.15 -4.44
N GLN A 153 18.36 4.70 -3.33
CA GLN A 153 19.74 4.40 -2.91
C GLN A 153 19.79 3.13 -2.05
N TRP A 154 20.60 2.16 -2.44
CA TRP A 154 20.94 1.00 -1.63
C TRP A 154 21.57 1.41 -0.29
N ARG A 155 21.25 0.71 0.79
CA ARG A 155 21.85 0.99 2.09
C ARG A 155 23.36 0.72 2.07
N THR A 156 24.11 1.56 2.74
CA THR A 156 25.57 1.45 2.91
C THR A 156 25.97 1.03 4.32
N ARG A 157 24.98 0.79 5.19
CA ARG A 157 25.17 0.37 6.57
C ARG A 157 24.26 -0.81 6.91
N GLN A 158 24.63 -1.52 7.97
CA GLN A 158 23.83 -2.63 8.47
C GLN A 158 22.56 -2.13 9.15
N VAL A 159 21.48 -2.86 8.95
CA VAL A 159 20.17 -2.64 9.57
C VAL A 159 19.67 -3.93 10.19
N ALA A 160 18.63 -3.86 11.01
CA ALA A 160 17.96 -5.03 11.58
C ALA A 160 16.44 -4.86 11.47
N VAL A 161 15.73 -5.95 11.19
CA VAL A 161 14.28 -5.97 10.94
C VAL A 161 13.64 -7.02 11.83
N GLY A 162 12.96 -6.61 12.89
CA GLY A 162 12.49 -7.53 13.94
C GLY A 162 13.67 -8.31 14.54
N ARG A 163 13.70 -9.62 14.28
CA ARG A 163 14.78 -10.55 14.69
C ARG A 163 15.73 -10.90 13.54
N HIS A 164 15.44 -10.43 12.34
CA HIS A 164 16.21 -10.70 11.14
C HIS A 164 17.29 -9.64 10.95
N GLU A 165 18.51 -10.07 10.65
CA GLU A 165 19.60 -9.20 10.21
C GLU A 165 19.90 -9.50 8.74
N PRO A 166 19.51 -8.64 7.79
CA PRO A 166 19.72 -8.88 6.36
C PRO A 166 21.22 -8.96 5.99
N PRO A 167 21.56 -9.38 4.75
CA PRO A 167 22.93 -9.39 4.25
C PRO A 167 23.68 -8.09 4.54
N PRO A 168 24.98 -8.09 4.85
CA PRO A 168 25.69 -6.83 5.04
C PRO A 168 25.79 -6.06 3.70
N PRO A 169 25.93 -4.72 3.73
CA PRO A 169 25.93 -3.89 2.52
C PRO A 169 26.91 -4.35 1.44
N GLU A 170 28.09 -4.84 1.84
CA GLU A 170 29.12 -5.36 0.94
C GLU A 170 28.72 -6.63 0.18
N ALA A 171 27.76 -7.40 0.70
CA ALA A 171 27.23 -8.60 0.04
C ALA A 171 25.94 -8.33 -0.74
N LEU A 172 25.29 -7.17 -0.53
CA LEU A 172 23.96 -6.86 -1.06
C LEU A 172 23.86 -7.06 -2.58
N ALA A 173 24.87 -6.63 -3.33
CA ALA A 173 24.92 -6.79 -4.78
C ALA A 173 24.80 -8.27 -5.21
N ALA A 174 25.56 -9.17 -4.58
CA ALA A 174 25.54 -10.59 -4.92
C ALA A 174 24.17 -11.26 -4.65
N PHE A 175 23.46 -10.81 -3.60
CA PHE A 175 22.11 -11.29 -3.31
C PHE A 175 21.08 -10.77 -4.32
N LEU A 176 21.20 -9.51 -4.74
CA LEU A 176 20.32 -8.91 -5.77
C LEU A 176 20.56 -9.54 -7.15
N ASP A 177 21.82 -9.80 -7.52
CA ASP A 177 22.15 -10.49 -8.77
C ASP A 177 21.52 -11.90 -8.79
N ARG A 178 21.67 -12.64 -7.69
CA ARG A 178 21.07 -13.97 -7.55
C ARG A 178 19.54 -13.93 -7.51
N PHE A 179 18.95 -12.87 -6.97
CA PHE A 179 17.51 -12.65 -7.02
C PHE A 179 17.03 -12.45 -8.47
N ASP A 180 17.74 -11.63 -9.26
CA ASP A 180 17.41 -11.33 -10.65
C ASP A 180 17.58 -12.53 -11.59
N GLU A 181 18.55 -13.40 -11.31
CA GLU A 181 18.72 -14.68 -12.03
C GLU A 181 17.48 -15.59 -11.91
N VAL A 182 16.81 -15.58 -10.75
CA VAL A 182 15.72 -16.52 -10.45
C VAL A 182 14.36 -15.93 -10.78
N TYR A 183 14.11 -14.66 -10.44
CA TYR A 183 12.79 -14.04 -10.57
C TYR A 183 12.62 -13.36 -11.94
N THR A 184 12.56 -14.19 -12.96
CA THR A 184 12.20 -13.79 -14.32
C THR A 184 10.71 -14.06 -14.59
N PRO A 185 10.12 -13.45 -15.64
CA PRO A 185 8.73 -13.77 -16.03
C PRO A 185 8.55 -15.28 -16.24
N PRO A 186 7.58 -15.93 -15.56
CA PRO A 186 7.44 -17.37 -15.64
C PRO A 186 6.88 -17.80 -16.99
N HIS A 187 7.26 -19.00 -17.44
CA HIS A 187 6.73 -19.59 -18.67
C HIS A 187 5.24 -19.97 -18.56
N ARG A 188 4.77 -20.34 -17.37
CA ARG A 188 3.38 -20.71 -17.10
C ARG A 188 2.69 -19.59 -16.33
N LEU A 189 1.52 -19.19 -16.79
CA LEU A 189 0.71 -18.16 -16.10
C LEU A 189 0.35 -18.59 -14.67
N GLU A 190 0.11 -19.88 -14.46
CA GLU A 190 -0.20 -20.49 -13.16
C GLU A 190 0.92 -20.31 -12.11
N ASP A 191 2.17 -20.18 -12.58
CA ASP A 191 3.33 -19.96 -11.72
C ASP A 191 3.48 -18.47 -11.34
N GLN A 192 2.79 -17.53 -12.01
CA GLN A 192 2.93 -16.08 -11.77
C GLN A 192 2.68 -15.68 -10.32
N LEU A 193 1.61 -16.19 -9.71
CA LEU A 193 1.29 -15.87 -8.31
C LEU A 193 2.29 -16.49 -7.34
N ILE A 194 2.81 -17.69 -7.66
CA ILE A 194 3.80 -18.40 -6.82
C ILE A 194 5.14 -17.65 -6.86
N VAL A 195 5.60 -17.29 -8.06
CA VAL A 195 6.84 -16.55 -8.27
C VAL A 195 6.74 -15.16 -7.64
N ALA A 196 5.62 -14.44 -7.83
CA ALA A 196 5.42 -13.14 -7.19
C ALA A 196 5.39 -13.24 -5.66
N ALA A 197 4.75 -14.27 -5.10
CA ALA A 197 4.75 -14.51 -3.65
C ALA A 197 6.17 -14.75 -3.12
N ALA A 198 6.92 -15.66 -3.74
CA ALA A 198 8.28 -15.98 -3.32
C ALA A 198 9.22 -14.76 -3.46
N ALA A 199 9.13 -14.03 -4.57
CA ALA A 199 9.89 -12.80 -4.79
C ALA A 199 9.60 -11.73 -3.73
N HIS A 200 8.32 -11.53 -3.38
CA HIS A 200 7.93 -10.61 -2.30
C HIS A 200 8.63 -10.96 -0.98
N GLN A 201 8.61 -12.24 -0.63
CA GLN A 201 9.23 -12.72 0.61
C GLN A 201 10.74 -12.53 0.59
N ARG A 202 11.41 -12.98 -0.48
CA ARG A 202 12.88 -12.93 -0.56
C ARG A 202 13.40 -11.51 -0.72
N MET A 203 12.66 -10.62 -1.39
CA MET A 203 13.03 -9.20 -1.44
C MET A 203 12.87 -8.51 -0.08
N ALA A 204 11.81 -8.83 0.68
CA ALA A 204 11.65 -8.36 2.05
C ALA A 204 12.80 -8.85 2.96
N TRP A 205 13.27 -10.08 2.76
CA TRP A 205 14.42 -10.66 3.44
C TRP A 205 15.76 -9.98 3.09
N ILE A 206 16.00 -9.67 1.81
CA ILE A 206 17.22 -8.96 1.36
C ILE A 206 17.29 -7.55 1.98
N HIS A 207 16.13 -6.88 2.09
CA HIS A 207 15.98 -5.56 2.72
C HIS A 207 16.99 -4.51 2.23
N PRO A 208 16.93 -4.11 0.93
CA PRO A 208 18.02 -3.38 0.27
C PRO A 208 18.14 -1.89 0.63
N PHE A 209 17.13 -1.26 1.24
CA PHE A 209 17.12 0.16 1.58
C PHE A 209 17.23 0.41 3.09
N ILE A 210 17.55 1.65 3.47
CA ILE A 210 17.61 2.05 4.87
C ILE A 210 16.23 2.09 5.54
N ASP A 211 15.19 2.41 4.78
CA ASP A 211 13.77 2.41 5.16
C ASP A 211 12.93 2.32 3.88
N GLY A 212 11.63 2.04 3.99
CA GLY A 212 10.72 1.98 2.85
C GLY A 212 10.65 0.65 2.12
N ASN A 213 11.40 -0.35 2.57
CA ASN A 213 11.43 -1.69 1.97
C ASN A 213 10.02 -2.29 1.82
N GLY A 214 9.18 -2.21 2.87
CA GLY A 214 7.82 -2.76 2.82
C GLY A 214 6.95 -2.10 1.73
N ARG A 215 6.96 -0.76 1.64
CA ARG A 215 6.19 -0.01 0.63
C ARG A 215 6.70 -0.28 -0.79
N ALA A 216 8.02 -0.25 -0.98
CA ALA A 216 8.64 -0.54 -2.27
C ALA A 216 8.35 -1.97 -2.73
N CYS A 217 8.46 -2.96 -1.83
CA CYS A 217 8.16 -4.36 -2.12
C CYS A 217 6.68 -4.58 -2.47
N ARG A 218 5.75 -3.89 -1.81
CA ARG A 218 4.32 -3.95 -2.15
C ARG A 218 4.00 -3.29 -3.50
N LEU A 219 4.63 -2.17 -3.82
CA LEU A 219 4.52 -1.55 -5.16
C LEU A 219 5.10 -2.47 -6.24
N GLN A 220 6.27 -3.06 -6.00
CA GLN A 220 6.88 -4.06 -6.88
C GLN A 220 5.93 -5.25 -7.13
N THR A 221 5.34 -5.77 -6.06
CA THR A 221 4.38 -6.90 -6.11
C THR A 221 3.10 -6.52 -6.85
N HIS A 222 2.57 -5.32 -6.62
CA HIS A 222 1.42 -4.79 -7.35
C HIS A 222 1.67 -4.79 -8.87
N CYS A 223 2.82 -4.28 -9.30
CA CYS A 223 3.21 -4.26 -10.70
C CYS A 223 3.49 -5.65 -11.27
N ALA A 224 4.06 -6.57 -10.49
CA ALA A 224 4.25 -7.97 -10.91
C ALA A 224 2.93 -8.72 -11.14
N LEU A 225 1.88 -8.34 -10.40
CA LEU A 225 0.53 -8.88 -10.55
C LEU A 225 -0.35 -8.09 -11.53
N TRP A 226 0.16 -7.00 -12.11
CA TRP A 226 -0.58 -6.16 -13.04
C TRP A 226 -1.23 -6.91 -14.21
N PRO A 227 -0.56 -7.90 -14.87
CA PRO A 227 -1.18 -8.66 -15.96
C PRO A 227 -2.47 -9.40 -15.56
N LEU A 228 -2.64 -9.69 -14.27
CA LEU A 228 -3.84 -10.30 -13.72
C LEU A 228 -4.79 -9.25 -13.15
N SER A 229 -4.27 -8.30 -12.38
CA SER A 229 -5.11 -7.39 -11.62
C SER A 229 -5.69 -6.25 -12.45
N GLY A 230 -4.98 -5.78 -13.47
CA GLY A 230 -5.29 -4.53 -14.17
C GLY A 230 -5.51 -3.35 -13.22
N GLY A 231 -4.93 -3.39 -12.00
CA GLY A 231 -5.13 -2.42 -10.93
C GLY A 231 -6.53 -2.43 -10.29
N LEU A 232 -7.37 -3.42 -10.58
CA LEU A 232 -8.73 -3.53 -10.03
C LEU A 232 -8.77 -4.26 -8.68
N TRP A 233 -7.69 -4.93 -8.31
CA TRP A 233 -7.48 -5.52 -6.98
C TRP A 233 -5.98 -5.49 -6.63
N SER A 234 -5.66 -5.52 -5.34
CA SER A 234 -4.28 -5.56 -4.86
C SER A 234 -4.19 -6.43 -3.61
N VAL A 235 -3.10 -7.20 -3.49
CA VAL A 235 -2.84 -8.03 -2.31
C VAL A 235 -2.68 -7.18 -1.03
N SER A 236 -2.26 -5.91 -1.17
CA SER A 236 -1.94 -5.00 -0.05
C SER A 236 -3.06 -4.88 0.99
N ARG A 237 -4.33 -4.84 0.54
CA ARG A 237 -5.48 -4.81 1.46
C ARG A 237 -5.55 -6.06 2.33
N GLY A 238 -5.42 -7.23 1.71
CA GLY A 238 -5.48 -8.50 2.41
C GLY A 238 -4.33 -8.66 3.41
N LEU A 239 -3.12 -8.25 3.02
CA LEU A 239 -1.96 -8.19 3.93
C LEU A 239 -2.22 -7.24 5.10
N ALA A 240 -2.75 -6.04 4.85
CA ALA A 240 -3.01 -5.04 5.89
C ALA A 240 -4.09 -5.47 6.89
N ARG A 241 -5.12 -6.22 6.44
CA ARG A 241 -6.17 -6.76 7.31
C ARG A 241 -5.68 -7.91 8.18
N ARG A 242 -4.65 -8.63 7.72
CA ARG A 242 -4.01 -9.75 8.42
C ARG A 242 -2.55 -9.41 8.76
N ARG A 243 -2.31 -8.16 9.18
CA ARG A 243 -0.95 -7.60 9.34
C ARG A 243 -0.07 -8.44 10.25
N ASP A 244 -0.62 -8.90 11.37
CA ASP A 244 0.17 -9.66 12.34
C ASP A 244 0.52 -11.05 11.76
N GLU A 245 -0.44 -11.73 11.11
CA GLU A 245 -0.16 -12.98 10.38
C GLU A 245 0.82 -12.76 9.20
N TYR A 246 0.75 -11.63 8.50
CA TYR A 246 1.69 -11.27 7.43
C TYR A 246 3.14 -11.28 7.94
N TYR A 247 3.41 -10.61 9.05
CA TYR A 247 4.75 -10.58 9.64
C TYR A 247 5.14 -11.95 10.22
N GLU A 248 4.22 -12.65 10.89
CA GLU A 248 4.48 -14.01 11.38
C GLU A 248 4.88 -14.98 10.26
N ARG A 249 4.25 -14.87 9.09
CA ARG A 249 4.53 -15.71 7.92
C ARG A 249 5.84 -15.33 7.23
N LEU A 250 6.17 -14.03 7.19
CA LEU A 250 7.49 -13.58 6.72
C LEU A 250 8.59 -14.17 7.62
N ASP A 251 8.47 -13.99 8.94
CA ASP A 251 9.43 -14.52 9.92
C ASP A 251 9.53 -16.05 9.85
N ALA A 252 8.41 -16.76 9.63
CA ALA A 252 8.42 -18.21 9.48
C ALA A 252 9.20 -18.65 8.22
N ALA A 253 9.06 -17.95 7.10
CA ALA A 253 9.77 -18.25 5.85
C ALA A 253 11.28 -17.89 5.90
N ASP A 254 11.71 -17.20 6.95
CA ASP A 254 13.12 -16.90 7.27
C ASP A 254 13.74 -17.97 8.18
N ALA A 255 12.94 -18.93 8.67
CA ALA A 255 13.42 -19.98 9.55
C ALA A 255 14.47 -20.86 8.82
N PRO A 256 15.50 -21.34 9.54
CA PRO A 256 16.47 -22.26 8.96
C PRO A 256 15.79 -23.57 8.56
N ARG A 257 16.41 -24.27 7.61
CA ARG A 257 15.97 -25.60 7.16
C ARG A 257 15.80 -26.58 8.32
N GLN A 258 14.65 -27.27 8.35
CA GLN A 258 14.22 -28.17 9.42
C GLN A 258 14.34 -29.64 9.00
N GLY A 259 15.57 -30.16 9.00
CA GLY A 259 15.85 -31.56 8.66
C GLY A 259 15.73 -31.90 7.16
N ASP A 260 15.84 -33.18 6.84
CA ASP A 260 16.04 -33.61 5.46
C ASP A 260 14.80 -33.48 4.55
N LEU A 261 13.60 -33.47 5.13
CA LEU A 261 12.34 -33.34 4.41
C LEU A 261 11.96 -31.87 4.11
N ASP A 262 12.75 -30.90 4.58
CA ASP A 262 12.49 -29.47 4.42
C ASP A 262 13.28 -28.87 3.24
N GLY A 263 13.24 -29.57 2.10
CA GLY A 263 13.83 -29.10 0.86
C GLY A 263 15.36 -29.04 0.86
N ARG A 264 15.90 -28.21 -0.03
CA ARG A 264 17.33 -27.90 -0.15
C ARG A 264 17.55 -26.40 0.04
N GLY A 265 18.70 -26.04 0.59
CA GLY A 265 19.04 -24.65 0.93
C GLY A 265 19.24 -24.47 2.43
N ASN A 266 19.46 -23.22 2.83
CA ASN A 266 19.69 -22.84 4.22
C ASN A 266 18.41 -22.44 4.97
N LEU A 267 17.41 -21.95 4.24
CA LEU A 267 16.10 -21.57 4.75
C LEU A 267 15.07 -22.69 4.52
N SER A 268 13.98 -22.64 5.27
CA SER A 268 12.90 -23.64 5.20
C SER A 268 12.12 -23.55 3.89
N GLU A 269 12.15 -24.61 3.07
CA GLU A 269 11.29 -24.72 1.89
C GLU A 269 9.82 -24.83 2.28
N LYS A 270 9.53 -25.59 3.34
CA LYS A 270 8.18 -25.83 3.85
C LYS A 270 7.51 -24.52 4.27
N GLU A 271 8.21 -23.65 4.99
CA GLU A 271 7.64 -22.37 5.39
C GLU A 271 7.55 -21.38 4.21
N LEU A 272 8.49 -21.41 3.26
CA LEU A 272 8.35 -20.66 2.00
C LEU A 272 7.10 -21.12 1.20
N ARG A 273 6.85 -22.43 1.13
CA ARG A 273 5.64 -22.95 0.48
C ARG A 273 4.38 -22.48 1.20
N ARG A 274 4.34 -22.56 2.54
CA ARG A 274 3.20 -22.09 3.35
C ARG A 274 2.96 -20.60 3.17
N TRP A 275 4.03 -19.82 3.05
CA TRP A 275 3.96 -18.41 2.66
C TRP A 275 3.27 -18.25 1.29
N CYS A 276 3.70 -18.99 0.26
CA CYS A 276 3.08 -18.94 -1.06
C CYS A 276 1.61 -19.36 -1.04
N GLU A 277 1.26 -20.43 -0.31
CA GLU A 277 -0.12 -20.92 -0.15
C GLU A 277 -1.03 -19.87 0.49
N TRP A 278 -0.53 -19.21 1.55
CA TRP A 278 -1.22 -18.14 2.23
C TRP A 278 -1.37 -16.92 1.32
N PHE A 279 -0.29 -16.47 0.67
CA PHE A 279 -0.29 -15.32 -0.23
C PHE A 279 -1.25 -15.50 -1.41
N VAL A 280 -1.23 -16.66 -2.08
CA VAL A 280 -2.18 -16.99 -3.16
C VAL A 280 -3.63 -16.96 -2.64
N GLY A 281 -3.85 -17.44 -1.41
CA GLY A 281 -5.15 -17.32 -0.76
C GLY A 281 -5.57 -15.89 -0.44
N ILE A 282 -4.64 -15.00 -0.14
CA ILE A 282 -4.93 -13.56 -0.02
C ILE A 282 -5.34 -12.99 -1.38
N CYS A 283 -4.63 -13.33 -2.47
CA CYS A 283 -5.00 -12.90 -3.82
C CYS A 283 -6.41 -13.36 -4.20
N GLU A 284 -6.75 -14.62 -3.92
CA GLU A 284 -8.09 -15.18 -4.12
C GLU A 284 -9.16 -14.40 -3.34
N ASP A 285 -8.93 -14.15 -2.04
CA ASP A 285 -9.82 -13.34 -1.21
C ASP A 285 -9.98 -11.92 -1.77
N GLN A 286 -8.90 -11.29 -2.25
CA GLN A 286 -8.95 -9.91 -2.76
C GLN A 286 -9.68 -9.80 -4.10
N VAL A 287 -9.44 -10.70 -5.06
CA VAL A 287 -10.18 -10.66 -6.34
C VAL A 287 -11.65 -10.98 -6.14
N SER A 288 -11.98 -11.94 -5.28
CA SER A 288 -13.35 -12.28 -4.90
C SER A 288 -14.04 -11.13 -4.18
N PHE A 289 -13.34 -10.47 -3.25
CA PHE A 289 -13.82 -9.27 -2.57
C PHE A 289 -14.12 -8.17 -3.57
N MET A 290 -13.14 -7.74 -4.38
CA MET A 290 -13.32 -6.63 -5.32
C MET A 290 -14.42 -6.89 -6.35
N THR A 291 -14.57 -8.14 -6.79
CA THR A 291 -15.69 -8.54 -7.67
C THR A 291 -17.05 -8.24 -7.03
N ARG A 292 -17.24 -8.57 -5.74
CA ARG A 292 -18.47 -8.24 -5.00
C ARG A 292 -18.63 -6.74 -4.78
N MET A 293 -17.55 -6.05 -4.39
CA MET A 293 -17.59 -4.61 -4.12
C MET A 293 -18.03 -3.80 -5.34
N PHE A 294 -17.49 -4.15 -6.50
CA PHE A 294 -17.84 -3.50 -7.74
C PHE A 294 -19.22 -3.92 -8.23
N HIS A 295 -19.50 -5.24 -8.28
CA HIS A 295 -20.76 -5.81 -8.77
C HIS A 295 -21.21 -5.12 -10.06
N LEU A 296 -20.33 -5.17 -11.07
CA LEU A 296 -20.46 -4.41 -12.31
C LEU A 296 -21.70 -4.80 -13.12
N ASP A 297 -22.15 -6.04 -13.02
CA ASP A 297 -23.38 -6.53 -13.66
C ASP A 297 -24.64 -5.77 -13.20
N GLY A 298 -24.64 -5.27 -11.97
CA GLY A 298 -25.75 -4.47 -11.41
C GLY A 298 -25.68 -2.98 -11.74
N MET A 299 -24.70 -2.52 -12.51
CA MET A 299 -24.44 -1.09 -12.69
C MET A 299 -25.60 -0.36 -13.38
N LYS A 300 -26.31 -1.02 -14.30
CA LYS A 300 -27.49 -0.44 -14.96
C LYS A 300 -28.52 0.07 -13.95
N THR A 301 -28.90 -0.79 -13.00
CA THR A 301 -29.88 -0.48 -11.95
C THR A 301 -29.37 0.64 -11.04
N ARG A 302 -28.08 0.65 -10.71
CA ARG A 302 -27.47 1.67 -9.86
C ARG A 302 -27.42 3.05 -10.53
N ILE A 303 -27.07 3.10 -11.82
CA ILE A 303 -27.12 4.33 -12.61
C ILE A 303 -28.57 4.86 -12.69
N GLN A 304 -29.54 3.98 -12.95
CA GLN A 304 -30.96 4.36 -12.98
C GLN A 304 -31.43 4.92 -11.63
N ALA A 305 -31.07 4.27 -10.52
CA ALA A 305 -31.41 4.74 -9.17
C ALA A 305 -30.78 6.11 -8.87
N LEU A 306 -29.49 6.29 -9.17
CA LEU A 306 -28.78 7.56 -9.01
C LEU A 306 -29.45 8.70 -9.78
N ILE A 307 -29.75 8.47 -11.07
CA ILE A 307 -30.34 9.50 -11.93
C ILE A 307 -31.77 9.80 -11.51
N SER A 308 -32.55 8.80 -11.12
CA SER A 308 -33.91 9.01 -10.60
C SER A 308 -33.89 9.85 -9.33
N PHE A 309 -32.98 9.54 -8.40
CA PHE A 309 -32.78 10.31 -7.17
C PHE A 309 -32.36 11.75 -7.46
N ARG A 310 -31.36 11.97 -8.33
CA ARG A 310 -30.88 13.32 -8.68
C ARG A 310 -31.95 14.13 -9.41
N ALA A 311 -32.65 13.55 -10.38
CA ALA A 311 -33.70 14.26 -11.13
C ALA A 311 -34.88 14.71 -10.24
N ALA A 312 -35.14 14.00 -9.14
CA ALA A 312 -36.16 14.40 -8.17
C ALA A 312 -35.76 15.63 -7.32
N HIS A 313 -34.45 15.88 -7.14
CA HIS A 313 -33.93 16.93 -6.26
C HIS A 313 -33.25 18.09 -7.02
N ASP A 314 -32.77 17.85 -8.23
CA ASP A 314 -32.13 18.83 -9.10
C ASP A 314 -32.73 18.78 -10.51
N LYS A 315 -33.51 19.82 -10.85
CA LYS A 315 -34.17 19.98 -12.16
C LYS A 315 -33.19 20.09 -13.34
N ARG A 316 -31.89 20.29 -13.07
CA ARG A 316 -30.82 20.29 -14.09
C ARG A 316 -30.50 18.88 -14.60
N ILE A 317 -30.78 17.85 -13.79
CA ILE A 317 -30.61 16.44 -14.14
C ILE A 317 -31.95 15.89 -14.62
N ARG A 318 -31.90 15.04 -15.65
CA ARG A 318 -33.09 14.45 -16.28
C ARG A 318 -33.03 12.92 -16.31
N PRO A 319 -34.16 12.20 -16.17
CA PRO A 319 -34.21 10.74 -16.22
C PRO A 319 -33.58 10.13 -17.49
N GLU A 320 -33.67 10.83 -18.61
CA GLU A 320 -33.13 10.46 -19.92
C GLU A 320 -31.59 10.32 -19.92
N ALA A 321 -30.90 10.80 -18.89
CA ALA A 321 -29.46 10.60 -18.73
C ALA A 321 -29.08 9.14 -18.42
N ALA A 322 -29.99 8.32 -17.90
CA ALA A 322 -29.65 6.99 -17.39
C ALA A 322 -29.13 6.03 -18.49
N LEU A 323 -29.78 6.01 -19.65
CA LEU A 323 -29.38 5.16 -20.78
C LEU A 323 -28.00 5.55 -21.36
N PRO A 324 -27.74 6.81 -21.74
CA PRO A 324 -26.43 7.19 -22.26
C PRO A 324 -25.31 7.04 -21.22
N LEU A 325 -25.57 7.25 -19.92
CA LEU A 325 -24.58 6.98 -18.88
C LEU A 325 -24.26 5.48 -18.76
N TYR A 326 -25.27 4.61 -18.82
CA TYR A 326 -25.03 3.17 -18.84
C TYR A 326 -24.26 2.72 -20.10
N HIS A 327 -24.55 3.35 -21.24
CA HIS A 327 -23.78 3.12 -22.46
C HIS A 327 -22.31 3.54 -22.30
N LEU A 328 -22.04 4.73 -21.74
CA LEU A 328 -20.66 5.15 -21.45
C LEU A 328 -19.92 4.17 -20.53
N PHE A 329 -20.61 3.65 -19.52
CA PHE A 329 -20.04 2.66 -18.60
C PHE A 329 -19.68 1.35 -19.31
N LEU A 330 -20.60 0.81 -20.12
CA LEU A 330 -20.44 -0.48 -20.77
C LEU A 330 -19.55 -0.44 -22.01
N ALA A 331 -19.78 0.54 -22.89
CA ALA A 331 -19.18 0.64 -24.22
C ALA A 331 -17.99 1.61 -24.28
N GLY A 332 -17.79 2.44 -23.25
CA GLY A 332 -16.65 3.37 -23.19
C GLY A 332 -16.95 4.76 -23.74
N PRO A 333 -15.92 5.51 -24.17
CA PRO A 333 -16.07 6.89 -24.60
C PRO A 333 -16.93 7.01 -25.86
N THR A 334 -17.91 7.91 -25.82
CA THR A 334 -18.85 8.13 -26.93
C THR A 334 -18.71 9.54 -27.48
N ALA A 335 -18.93 9.71 -28.79
CA ALA A 335 -18.97 11.03 -29.40
C ALA A 335 -20.10 11.87 -28.76
N ARG A 336 -19.87 13.17 -28.55
CA ARG A 336 -20.88 14.05 -27.94
C ARG A 336 -22.21 13.99 -28.70
N GLY A 337 -22.19 14.05 -30.02
CA GLY A 337 -23.41 13.98 -30.84
C GLY A 337 -24.23 12.70 -30.61
N GLU A 338 -23.56 11.55 -30.53
CA GLU A 338 -24.19 10.26 -30.25
C GLU A 338 -24.76 10.22 -28.83
N PHE A 339 -24.01 10.69 -27.82
CA PHE A 339 -24.52 10.82 -26.45
C PHE A 339 -25.81 11.65 -26.41
N LEU A 340 -25.85 12.78 -27.13
CA LEU A 340 -27.03 13.65 -27.20
C LEU A 340 -28.22 12.93 -27.86
N GLN A 341 -27.99 12.21 -28.96
CA GLN A 341 -29.03 11.46 -29.65
C GLN A 341 -29.63 10.36 -28.76
N MET A 342 -28.81 9.65 -27.98
CA MET A 342 -29.26 8.62 -27.06
C MET A 342 -30.20 9.13 -25.96
N THR A 343 -30.15 10.42 -25.63
CA THR A 343 -31.11 11.00 -24.66
C THR A 343 -32.53 11.07 -25.20
N GLY A 344 -32.72 11.06 -26.53
CA GLY A 344 -34.03 11.31 -27.16
C GLY A 344 -34.57 12.74 -26.97
N LEU A 345 -33.79 13.64 -26.37
CA LEU A 345 -34.18 15.02 -26.13
C LEU A 345 -33.89 15.91 -27.34
N GLY A 346 -34.62 17.03 -27.46
CA GLY A 346 -34.29 18.07 -28.43
C GLY A 346 -32.87 18.61 -28.21
N GLU A 347 -32.18 18.95 -29.31
CA GLU A 347 -30.73 19.24 -29.33
C GLU A 347 -30.26 20.22 -28.25
N ARG A 348 -30.94 21.36 -28.08
CA ARG A 348 -30.61 22.36 -27.06
C ARG A 348 -30.71 21.78 -25.64
N THR A 349 -31.75 21.01 -25.37
CA THR A 349 -32.00 20.38 -24.07
C THR A 349 -30.99 19.29 -23.78
N ALA A 350 -30.68 18.46 -24.78
CA ALA A 350 -29.65 17.42 -24.67
C ALA A 350 -28.28 18.04 -24.36
N ARG A 351 -27.88 19.11 -25.07
CA ARG A 351 -26.60 19.80 -24.84
C ARG A 351 -26.52 20.37 -23.43
N THR A 352 -27.61 20.95 -22.95
CA THR A 352 -27.72 21.47 -21.58
C THR A 352 -27.57 20.34 -20.56
N LEU A 353 -28.26 19.21 -20.77
CA LEU A 353 -28.15 18.03 -19.91
C LEU A 353 -26.71 17.51 -19.85
N LEU A 354 -26.04 17.37 -20.99
CA LEU A 354 -24.65 16.92 -21.04
C LEU A 354 -23.73 17.89 -20.27
N SER A 355 -23.91 19.21 -20.43
CA SER A 355 -23.15 20.21 -19.67
C SER A 355 -23.34 20.03 -18.16
N ASN A 356 -24.58 19.82 -17.71
CA ASN A 356 -24.90 19.61 -16.31
C ASN A 356 -24.30 18.29 -15.77
N LEU A 357 -24.26 17.23 -16.58
CA LEU A 357 -23.62 15.96 -16.21
C LEU A 357 -22.11 16.08 -16.09
N ILE A 358 -21.47 16.92 -16.92
CA ILE A 358 -20.05 17.24 -16.84
C ILE A 358 -19.75 18.06 -15.57
N GLU A 359 -20.55 19.09 -15.30
CA GLU A 359 -20.45 19.90 -14.07
C GLU A 359 -20.64 19.04 -12.82
N ALA A 360 -21.57 18.09 -12.86
CA ALA A 360 -21.83 17.14 -11.78
C ALA A 360 -20.78 16.01 -11.67
N GLY A 361 -19.78 15.97 -12.55
CA GLY A 361 -18.70 14.97 -12.54
C GLY A 361 -19.12 13.55 -12.91
N LEU A 362 -20.36 13.33 -13.37
CA LEU A 362 -20.84 12.02 -13.85
C LEU A 362 -20.33 11.69 -15.25
N VAL A 363 -19.95 12.73 -16.00
CA VAL A 363 -19.34 12.64 -17.32
C VAL A 363 -18.07 13.46 -17.33
N THR A 364 -17.01 12.96 -17.96
CA THR A 364 -15.76 13.70 -18.18
C THR A 364 -15.41 13.76 -19.66
N SER A 365 -14.59 14.74 -20.05
CA SER A 365 -14.10 14.91 -21.42
C SER A 365 -12.78 15.69 -21.39
N THR A 366 -11.80 15.29 -22.19
CA THR A 366 -10.47 15.91 -22.24
C THR A 366 -10.41 17.22 -23.02
N GLY A 367 -11.55 17.66 -23.58
CA GLY A 367 -11.66 18.91 -24.32
C GLY A 367 -13.06 19.14 -24.89
N HIS A 368 -13.27 20.28 -25.54
CA HIS A 368 -14.59 20.67 -26.06
C HIS A 368 -15.11 19.78 -27.18
N VAL A 369 -14.22 19.14 -27.95
CA VAL A 369 -14.55 18.24 -29.07
C VAL A 369 -14.28 16.76 -28.76
N ALA A 370 -13.64 16.48 -27.62
CA ALA A 370 -13.29 15.11 -27.26
C ALA A 370 -14.55 14.28 -26.93
N PRO A 371 -14.49 12.95 -27.13
CA PRO A 371 -15.49 12.03 -26.62
C PRO A 371 -15.75 12.24 -25.13
N VAL A 372 -16.96 11.88 -24.71
CA VAL A 372 -17.39 11.92 -23.31
C VAL A 372 -17.23 10.55 -22.68
N ARG A 373 -16.92 10.51 -21.39
CA ARG A 373 -16.54 9.30 -20.64
C ARG A 373 -17.35 9.21 -19.36
N PHE A 374 -17.69 7.98 -18.94
CA PHE A 374 -18.29 7.75 -17.63
C PHE A 374 -17.27 8.10 -16.52
N ALA A 375 -17.74 8.65 -15.42
CA ALA A 375 -16.91 8.97 -14.26
C ALA A 375 -17.62 8.62 -12.95
N PHE A 376 -16.83 8.44 -11.89
CA PHE A 376 -17.28 8.05 -10.56
C PHE A 376 -17.03 9.18 -9.56
N PRO A 377 -17.86 10.24 -9.55
CA PRO A 377 -17.67 11.32 -8.59
C PRO A 377 -17.97 10.82 -7.17
N LEU A 378 -17.25 11.37 -6.19
CA LEU A 378 -17.27 10.91 -4.80
C LEU A 378 -18.68 10.88 -4.20
N ASP A 379 -19.50 11.88 -4.51
CA ASP A 379 -20.89 12.03 -4.04
C ASP A 379 -21.88 11.04 -4.68
N ALA A 380 -21.49 10.36 -5.76
CA ALA A 380 -22.28 9.31 -6.41
C ALA A 380 -21.87 7.90 -6.00
N LEU A 381 -20.73 7.71 -5.30
CA LEU A 381 -20.23 6.38 -4.96
C LEU A 381 -21.20 5.58 -4.09
N GLN A 382 -21.96 6.23 -3.20
CA GLN A 382 -22.99 5.57 -2.39
C GLN A 382 -24.08 4.88 -3.22
N PHE A 383 -24.31 5.34 -4.47
CA PHE A 383 -25.22 4.69 -5.40
C PHE A 383 -24.50 3.71 -6.31
N LEU A 384 -23.38 4.14 -6.90
CA LEU A 384 -22.68 3.39 -7.95
C LEU A 384 -21.90 2.20 -7.40
N LEU A 385 -21.23 2.40 -6.27
CA LEU A 385 -20.30 1.47 -5.64
C LEU A 385 -20.50 1.51 -4.10
N PRO A 386 -21.73 1.22 -3.61
CA PRO A 386 -22.13 1.44 -2.20
C PRO A 386 -21.22 0.75 -1.20
N GLU A 387 -20.66 -0.40 -1.59
CA GLU A 387 -19.83 -1.19 -0.69
C GLU A 387 -18.40 -0.67 -0.66
N LEU A 388 -17.88 0.01 -1.70
CA LEU A 388 -16.44 0.18 -1.99
C LEU A 388 -15.58 0.70 -0.82
N TYR A 389 -16.15 1.51 0.08
CA TYR A 389 -15.47 2.05 1.26
C TYR A 389 -16.19 1.74 2.58
N PRO A 390 -16.18 0.48 3.07
CA PRO A 390 -16.80 0.13 4.34
C PRO A 390 -16.16 0.90 5.52
N GLU A 391 -14.86 1.19 5.42
CA GLU A 391 -14.10 1.91 6.45
C GLU A 391 -14.45 3.41 6.52
N ALA A 392 -14.95 4.00 5.44
CA ALA A 392 -15.45 5.38 5.45
C ALA A 392 -16.80 5.48 6.17
N ALA A 393 -17.68 4.49 5.98
CA ALA A 393 -19.00 4.43 6.61
C ALA A 393 -18.95 4.16 8.13
N THR A 394 -17.88 3.54 8.64
CA THR A 394 -17.81 3.09 10.04
C THR A 394 -17.37 4.17 11.05
N ARG A 395 -16.98 5.38 10.62
CA ARG A 395 -16.46 6.42 11.53
C ARG A 395 -17.21 7.76 11.55
N GLU A 396 -18.14 8.04 10.65
CA GLU A 396 -19.02 9.23 10.81
C GLU A 396 -19.87 9.16 12.10
N ALA A 397 -20.00 7.99 12.71
CA ALA A 397 -20.68 7.79 14.00
C ALA A 397 -19.80 7.98 15.26
N ARG A 398 -18.51 8.32 15.14
CA ARG A 398 -17.66 8.61 16.31
C ARG A 398 -16.86 9.90 16.12
N SER A 399 -17.20 10.92 16.91
CA SER A 399 -16.47 12.19 17.06
C SER A 399 -14.96 11.97 17.15
N PRO A 400 -14.13 12.85 16.55
CA PRO A 400 -12.67 12.71 16.52
C PRO A 400 -12.03 13.18 17.82
N ASP A 401 -12.30 12.50 18.93
CA ASP A 401 -11.51 12.62 20.15
C ASP A 401 -11.18 11.24 20.70
N SER A 402 -9.89 11.01 20.93
CA SER A 402 -9.32 9.85 21.61
C SER A 402 -9.48 8.48 20.92
N VAL A 403 -8.70 8.26 19.87
CA VAL A 403 -8.01 6.97 19.76
C VAL A 403 -6.52 7.25 19.67
N GLN A 404 -5.91 7.43 20.84
CA GLN A 404 -4.50 7.10 21.01
C GLN A 404 -4.38 5.61 20.72
N TYR A 405 -4.15 5.27 19.45
CA TYR A 405 -3.50 4.01 19.13
C TYR A 405 -2.18 4.07 19.88
N HIS A 406 -2.07 3.30 20.95
CA HIS A 406 -0.78 2.93 21.50
C HIS A 406 -0.08 2.21 20.37
N GLY A 407 0.71 2.96 19.62
CA GLY A 407 1.66 2.42 18.69
C GLY A 407 2.58 1.52 19.51
N HIS A 408 2.26 0.23 19.53
CA HIS A 408 3.30 -0.77 19.40
C HIS A 408 3.87 -0.59 17.97
N ALA A 409 4.58 0.52 17.75
CA ALA A 409 5.88 0.38 17.13
C ALA A 409 6.53 -0.73 17.94
N ALA A 410 6.85 -1.85 17.29
CA ALA A 410 7.68 -2.86 17.91
C ALA A 410 8.80 -2.11 18.59
N ARG A 411 8.80 -2.13 19.92
CA ARG A 411 9.78 -1.43 20.72
C ARG A 411 11.06 -2.21 20.45
N TRP A 412 11.83 -1.76 19.46
CA TRP A 412 13.16 -2.23 19.10
C TRP A 412 14.01 -2.20 20.36
N ARG A 413 14.10 -3.34 21.06
CA ARG A 413 14.92 -3.47 22.26
C ARG A 413 16.32 -3.86 21.83
N ARG A 414 17.24 -2.94 22.12
CA ARG A 414 18.69 -2.97 21.96
C ARG A 414 19.31 -4.31 22.39
N GLY A 415 20.17 -4.85 21.55
CA GLY A 415 21.34 -5.59 21.99
C GLY A 415 22.38 -4.58 22.52
N PHE A 416 22.63 -4.61 23.81
CA PHE A 416 23.67 -3.81 24.47
C PHE A 416 25.03 -4.46 24.16
N LEU A 417 25.85 -3.86 23.29
CA LEU A 417 27.28 -4.15 23.24
C LEU A 417 28.02 -3.07 24.02
N GLY A 418 28.49 -3.44 25.21
CA GLY A 418 29.18 -2.55 26.13
C GLY A 418 30.54 -2.09 25.57
N GLY A 419 30.64 -0.81 25.26
CA GLY A 419 31.91 -0.11 25.10
C GLY A 419 32.41 0.39 26.45
N LYS A 420 33.48 -0.22 26.99
CA LYS A 420 34.32 0.45 28.00
C LYS A 420 35.22 1.44 27.26
N ALA A 421 34.87 2.72 27.32
CA ALA A 421 35.81 3.81 27.05
C ALA A 421 35.81 4.75 28.25
N ARG A 422 36.91 4.69 29.02
CA ARG A 422 37.24 5.65 30.06
C ARG A 422 37.44 7.02 29.41
N ARG A 423 36.71 8.04 29.87
CA ARG A 423 37.18 9.43 29.79
C ARG A 423 36.93 10.11 31.12
N ALA A 424 38.05 10.52 31.72
CA ALA A 424 38.11 11.42 32.86
C ALA A 424 37.54 12.77 32.44
N LEU A 425 36.70 13.36 33.30
CA LEU A 425 36.38 14.77 33.27
C LEU A 425 36.53 15.33 34.68
N SER A 426 37.50 16.23 34.73
CA SER A 426 38.00 17.03 35.81
C SER A 426 36.95 18.03 36.32
N ILE A 427 36.87 18.15 37.63
CA ILE A 427 36.13 19.20 38.34
C ILE A 427 37.01 20.46 38.41
N PRO A 428 36.44 21.66 38.23
CA PRO A 428 36.97 22.86 38.87
C PRO A 428 35.97 23.50 39.86
N PRO A 429 36.46 24.34 40.80
CA PRO A 429 35.86 24.49 42.12
C PRO A 429 35.05 25.77 42.36
N GLN A 430 34.14 25.63 43.34
CA GLN A 430 33.60 26.59 44.33
C GLN A 430 33.76 28.11 44.15
N ALA A 431 32.65 28.82 44.36
CA ALA A 431 32.63 30.14 45.01
C ALA A 431 31.72 30.09 46.26
N ARG A 432 32.32 30.49 47.39
CA ARG A 432 31.76 30.63 48.76
C ARG A 432 30.98 31.95 48.90
N ILE A 433 30.04 32.05 49.86
CA ILE A 433 29.86 33.11 50.90
C ILE A 433 28.92 32.54 52.01
N ALA A 434 29.41 32.16 53.20
CA ALA A 434 29.38 32.88 54.51
C ALA A 434 27.96 33.20 55.05
N SER A 435 27.41 32.46 56.03
CA SER A 435 27.59 32.53 57.51
C SER A 435 26.93 33.73 58.21
N ASP A 436 25.82 33.48 58.90
CA ASP A 436 25.45 33.99 60.24
C ASP A 436 24.14 33.27 60.63
N GLY A 437 23.78 32.89 61.85
CA GLY A 437 24.02 33.49 63.16
C GLY A 437 22.69 33.39 63.92
N SER A 438 22.65 32.61 65.00
CA SER A 438 21.45 32.20 65.75
C SER A 438 20.63 33.34 66.39
N SER A 439 19.29 33.18 66.51
CA SER A 439 18.58 33.07 67.81
C SER A 439 17.03 33.25 67.74
N ARG A 440 16.34 32.55 68.66
CA ARG A 440 14.94 32.72 69.20
C ARG A 440 13.73 32.04 68.50
N VAL A 441 13.47 30.76 68.86
CA VAL A 441 12.36 30.19 69.73
C VAL A 441 11.02 30.99 69.84
N PRO A 442 9.80 30.39 70.03
CA PRO A 442 9.19 29.14 69.52
C PRO A 442 7.67 29.28 69.13
N ARG A 443 7.06 28.22 68.55
CA ARG A 443 5.67 27.71 68.84
C ARG A 443 5.44 26.44 67.98
N ARG A 444 5.43 25.22 68.56
CA ARG A 444 4.24 24.40 68.97
C ARG A 444 3.17 24.37 67.85
N VAL A 445 2.76 23.25 67.23
CA VAL A 445 2.22 21.95 67.72
C VAL A 445 2.13 21.01 66.48
N SER A 446 2.67 19.77 66.50
CA SER A 446 1.94 18.47 66.49
C SER A 446 0.85 18.32 65.40
N ARG A 447 0.68 17.23 64.63
CA ARG A 447 0.94 15.80 64.84
C ARG A 447 0.78 15.05 63.51
N ASN A 448 1.48 13.91 63.44
CA ASN A 448 1.26 12.74 62.59
C ASN A 448 -0.16 12.18 62.61
N ALA A 449 -0.55 11.61 61.46
CA ALA A 449 -1.31 10.37 61.24
C ALA A 449 -1.52 10.29 59.70
N TYR A 450 -1.34 9.21 58.97
CA TYR A 450 -0.89 7.83 59.19
C TYR A 450 -0.66 7.22 57.80
#